data_AF-S4R5X4-F1
#
_entry.id   AF-S4R5X4-F1
#
_cell.length_a   1.000
_cell.length_b   1.000
_cell.length_c   1.000
_cell.angle_alpha   90.00
_cell.angle_beta   90.00
_cell.angle_gamma   90.00
#
_symmetry.space_group_name_H-M   'P 1'
#
loop_
_entity.id
_entity.type
_entity.pdbx_description
1 polymer ?
#
loop_
_entity_poly.entity_id
_entity_poly.type
_entity_poly.pdbx_seq_one_letter_code
_entity_poly.pdbx_strand_id
1 'polypeptide(L)'
;IGRTVCRAVLEHFDVEYGELFGQRWLKFRAVMLAPNKWQYAALPNLFAMQQRETREGLAEHFRYTFPAGSHGPEWPLRSLDDGRSAGVAGLWCFLAQAGRPFPKLRHEPGRLKAFYVLNAASLLPVLALGVRSGERVLDMCAAPGGKTLGILQCAQPSLLCANEPDEVRRRRLLLALESFVPRSALRSLVAVSARDGCELGALQPASYDKV
;
A
#
# COMPACT_ATOMS: atom_id res chain seq x y z
N ILE A 1 -17.53 -15.09 -12.07
CA ILE A 1 -18.42 -13.91 -12.19
C ILE A 1 -17.65 -12.85 -12.96
N GLY A 2 -17.99 -12.66 -14.24
CA GLY A 2 -17.38 -11.60 -15.06
C GLY A 2 -17.74 -10.24 -14.49
N ARG A 3 -16.78 -9.32 -14.43
CA ARG A 3 -17.06 -7.93 -14.03
C ARG A 3 -17.77 -7.25 -15.21
N THR A 4 -19.05 -6.95 -15.04
CA THR A 4 -19.80 -6.19 -16.03
C THR A 4 -19.49 -4.70 -15.88
N VAL A 5 -19.18 -4.03 -16.98
CA VAL A 5 -18.94 -2.59 -16.97
C VAL A 5 -20.26 -1.86 -16.74
N CYS A 6 -20.28 -0.92 -15.79
CA CYS A 6 -21.45 -0.07 -15.59
C CYS A 6 -21.53 0.95 -16.73
N ARG A 7 -22.52 0.78 -17.61
CA ARG A 7 -22.68 1.61 -18.80
C ARG A 7 -22.91 3.08 -18.47
N ALA A 8 -23.77 3.38 -17.50
CA ALA A 8 -24.05 4.75 -17.08
C ALA A 8 -22.80 5.48 -16.57
N VAL A 9 -21.95 4.80 -15.80
CA VAL A 9 -20.68 5.37 -15.32
C VAL A 9 -19.71 5.61 -16.48
N LEU A 10 -19.64 4.67 -17.44
CA LEU A 10 -18.78 4.81 -18.60
C LEU A 10 -19.22 5.95 -19.52
N GLU A 11 -20.52 6.12 -19.75
CA GLU A 11 -21.09 7.22 -20.53
C GLU A 11 -20.78 8.56 -19.87
N HIS A 12 -20.93 8.66 -18.55
CA HIS A 12 -20.55 9.87 -17.82
C HIS A 12 -19.04 10.17 -17.94
N PHE A 13 -18.19 9.16 -17.79
CA PHE A 13 -16.75 9.30 -18.02
C PHE A 13 -16.41 9.70 -19.46
N ASP A 14 -17.16 9.18 -20.45
CA ASP A 14 -16.95 9.51 -21.86
C ASP A 14 -17.21 11.00 -22.16
N VAL A 15 -18.18 11.61 -21.47
CA VAL A 15 -18.45 13.05 -21.55
C VAL A 15 -17.35 13.84 -20.82
N GLU A 16 -17.22 13.64 -19.51
CA GLU A 16 -16.34 14.44 -18.66
C GLU A 16 -14.86 14.32 -19.07
N TYR A 17 -14.36 13.10 -19.21
CA TYR A 17 -12.95 12.87 -19.54
C TYR A 17 -12.68 13.01 -21.04
N GLY A 18 -13.69 12.91 -21.89
CA GLY A 18 -13.60 13.25 -23.30
C GLY A 18 -13.30 14.74 -23.50
N GLU A 19 -13.97 15.61 -22.75
CA GLU A 19 -13.70 17.05 -22.74
C GLU A 19 -12.32 17.38 -22.15
N LEU A 20 -11.96 16.77 -21.02
CA LEU A 20 -10.70 17.05 -20.32
C LEU A 20 -9.45 16.56 -21.07
N PHE A 21 -9.51 15.39 -21.72
CA PHE A 21 -8.34 14.74 -22.31
C PHE A 21 -8.39 14.60 -23.83
N GLY A 22 -9.50 14.99 -24.48
CA GLY A 22 -9.68 14.91 -25.93
C GLY A 22 -9.37 13.52 -26.49
N GLN A 23 -8.60 13.46 -27.58
CA GLN A 23 -8.23 12.19 -28.23
C GLN A 23 -7.43 11.23 -27.33
N ARG A 24 -6.80 11.72 -26.24
CA ARG A 24 -6.09 10.85 -25.29
C ARG A 24 -7.04 10.02 -24.44
N TRP A 25 -8.27 10.49 -24.22
CA TRP A 25 -9.29 9.76 -23.48
C TRP A 25 -9.53 8.37 -24.06
N LEU A 26 -9.60 8.24 -25.39
CA LEU A 26 -9.80 6.96 -26.07
C LEU A 26 -8.74 5.92 -25.67
N LYS A 27 -7.49 6.36 -25.49
CA LYS A 27 -6.40 5.50 -25.02
C LYS A 27 -6.55 5.12 -23.54
N PHE A 28 -6.91 6.07 -22.68
CA PHE A 28 -7.13 5.83 -21.25
C PHE A 28 -8.29 4.87 -21.03
N ARG A 29 -9.42 5.13 -21.68
CA ARG A 29 -10.61 4.27 -21.70
C ARG A 29 -10.28 2.85 -22.14
N ALA A 30 -9.51 2.69 -23.22
CA ALA A 30 -9.09 1.38 -23.70
C ALA A 30 -8.22 0.62 -22.69
N VAL A 31 -7.45 1.30 -21.83
CA VAL A 31 -6.68 0.68 -20.74
C VAL A 31 -7.59 0.37 -19.54
N MET A 32 -8.48 1.30 -19.17
CA MET A 32 -9.45 1.11 -18.08
C MET A 32 -10.34 -0.11 -18.31
N LEU A 33 -10.73 -0.38 -19.56
CA LEU A 33 -11.59 -1.50 -19.92
C LEU A 33 -10.83 -2.82 -20.19
N ALA A 34 -9.50 -2.83 -20.06
CA ALA A 34 -8.66 -3.98 -20.36
C ALA A 34 -7.94 -4.49 -19.10
N PRO A 35 -8.53 -5.43 -18.33
CA PRO A 35 -7.95 -5.93 -17.07
C PRO A 35 -6.54 -6.52 -17.21
N ASN A 36 -6.18 -7.04 -18.38
CA ASN A 36 -4.84 -7.53 -18.70
C ASN A 36 -3.78 -6.43 -18.79
N LYS A 37 -4.20 -5.15 -18.87
CA LYS A 37 -3.32 -3.98 -18.85
C LYS A 37 -3.18 -3.36 -17.46
N TRP A 38 -3.95 -3.83 -16.46
CA TRP A 38 -3.90 -3.28 -15.12
C TRP A 38 -2.65 -3.76 -14.37
N GLN A 39 -1.90 -2.82 -13.80
CA GLN A 39 -0.65 -3.09 -13.11
C GLN A 39 -0.87 -3.28 -11.62
N TYR A 40 -0.67 -4.51 -11.17
CA TYR A 40 -0.64 -4.85 -9.75
C TYR A 40 0.79 -5.07 -9.28
N ALA A 41 1.05 -4.68 -8.04
CA ALA A 41 2.29 -4.93 -7.33
C ALA A 41 2.05 -5.84 -6.13
N ALA A 42 3.05 -6.66 -5.80
CA ALA A 42 3.20 -7.28 -4.49
C ALA A 42 4.18 -6.43 -3.66
N LEU A 43 3.67 -5.79 -2.63
CA LEU A 43 4.45 -5.13 -1.59
C LEU A 43 4.94 -6.20 -0.60
N PRO A 44 6.24 -6.49 -0.52
CA PRO A 44 6.78 -7.47 0.42
C PRO A 44 6.53 -7.03 1.86
N ASN A 45 6.28 -8.01 2.71
CA ASN A 45 6.16 -7.79 4.14
C ASN A 45 7.50 -8.04 4.82
N LEU A 46 8.27 -6.99 5.05
CA LEU A 46 9.58 -7.07 5.70
C LEU A 46 9.53 -7.67 7.11
N PHE A 47 8.37 -7.64 7.78
CA PHE A 47 8.18 -8.30 9.07
C PHE A 47 8.14 -9.84 8.97
N ALA A 48 7.65 -10.39 7.86
CA ALA A 48 7.64 -11.84 7.60
C ALA A 48 8.98 -12.33 7.03
N MET A 49 9.75 -11.43 6.41
CA MET A 49 10.96 -11.74 5.64
C MET A 49 12.20 -12.02 6.49
N GLN A 50 12.07 -12.01 7.82
CA GLN A 50 13.13 -12.52 8.69
C GLN A 50 13.33 -14.04 8.51
N GLN A 51 12.36 -14.74 7.91
CA GLN A 51 12.45 -16.17 7.59
C GLN A 51 13.04 -16.38 6.18
N ARG A 52 14.16 -17.11 6.08
CA ARG A 52 14.93 -17.32 4.84
C ARG A 52 14.11 -17.93 3.70
N GLU A 53 13.29 -18.93 4.02
CA GLU A 53 12.40 -19.65 3.08
C GLU A 53 11.41 -18.71 2.37
N THR A 54 10.96 -17.66 3.08
CA THR A 54 10.03 -16.67 2.51
C THR A 54 10.72 -15.79 1.47
N ARG A 55 12.02 -15.50 1.63
CA ARG A 55 12.77 -14.64 0.70
C ARG A 55 13.06 -15.38 -0.61
N GLU A 56 13.54 -16.62 -0.53
CA GLU A 56 13.92 -17.44 -1.68
C GLU A 56 12.69 -17.77 -2.55
N GLY A 57 11.56 -18.16 -1.94
CA GLY A 57 10.34 -18.49 -2.69
C GLY A 57 9.66 -17.30 -3.39
N LEU A 58 9.92 -16.06 -2.97
CA LEU A 58 9.36 -14.87 -3.64
C LEU A 58 10.28 -14.37 -4.76
N ALA A 59 11.60 -14.50 -4.60
CA ALA A 59 12.56 -14.10 -5.63
C ALA A 59 12.33 -14.82 -6.97
N GLU A 60 11.85 -16.07 -6.93
CA GLU A 60 11.51 -16.85 -8.13
C GLU A 60 10.25 -16.35 -8.87
N HIS A 61 9.36 -15.64 -8.17
CA HIS A 61 8.07 -15.22 -8.73
C HIS A 61 8.05 -13.76 -9.18
N PHE A 62 9.10 -12.99 -8.88
CA PHE A 62 9.02 -11.54 -8.94
C PHE A 62 10.29 -10.86 -9.47
N ARG A 63 10.15 -10.01 -10.51
CA ARG A 63 11.29 -9.60 -11.36
C ARG A 63 11.51 -8.08 -11.53
N TYR A 64 10.71 -7.23 -10.88
CA TYR A 64 10.79 -5.77 -11.05
C TYR A 64 10.72 -5.07 -9.69
N THR A 65 11.47 -3.98 -9.52
CA THR A 65 11.45 -3.10 -8.34
C THR A 65 10.90 -1.72 -8.72
N PHE A 66 10.33 -1.00 -7.75
CA PHE A 66 9.86 0.38 -7.95
C PHE A 66 10.51 1.30 -6.90
N PRO A 67 11.01 2.49 -7.26
CA PRO A 67 11.13 3.02 -8.61
C PRO A 67 12.17 2.23 -9.43
N ALA A 68 11.89 2.09 -10.73
CA ALA A 68 12.75 1.34 -11.65
C ALA A 68 14.11 2.05 -11.78
N GLY A 69 15.20 1.40 -11.33
CA GLY A 69 16.55 1.95 -11.45
C GLY A 69 17.61 1.38 -10.51
N SER A 70 17.23 0.71 -9.41
CA SER A 70 18.20 0.05 -8.54
C SER A 70 18.56 -1.34 -9.10
N HIS A 71 19.75 -1.41 -9.71
CA HIS A 71 20.36 -2.67 -10.14
C HIS A 71 20.69 -3.55 -8.92
N GLY A 72 20.20 -4.79 -8.91
CA GLY A 72 20.78 -5.89 -8.14
C GLY A 72 19.94 -6.47 -6.99
N PRO A 73 20.15 -7.76 -6.64
CA PRO A 73 19.37 -8.52 -5.67
C PRO A 73 19.79 -8.28 -4.20
N GLU A 74 20.39 -7.14 -3.88
CA GLU A 74 20.68 -6.78 -2.49
C GLU A 74 19.38 -6.33 -1.82
N TRP A 75 18.66 -7.31 -1.31
CA TRP A 75 17.53 -7.10 -0.42
C TRP A 75 17.96 -6.24 0.77
N PRO A 76 17.25 -5.16 1.12
CA PRO A 76 17.62 -4.37 2.28
C PRO A 76 17.48 -5.23 3.53
N LEU A 77 18.60 -5.56 4.17
CA LEU A 77 18.57 -5.86 5.59
C LEU A 77 17.99 -4.60 6.25
N ARG A 78 16.91 -4.74 7.02
CA ARG A 78 16.51 -3.69 7.96
C ARG A 78 17.70 -3.51 8.91
N SER A 79 18.56 -2.55 8.63
CA SER A 79 19.43 -1.97 9.64
C SER A 79 18.49 -1.31 10.63
N LEU A 80 18.31 -1.93 11.78
CA LEU A 80 17.54 -1.37 12.88
C LEU A 80 18.31 -0.24 13.58
N ASP A 81 19.56 0.08 13.16
CA ASP A 81 20.51 0.79 14.02
C ASP A 81 21.44 1.83 13.36
N ASP A 82 21.23 2.31 12.13
CA ASP A 82 22.02 3.45 11.64
C ASP A 82 21.18 4.71 11.54
N GLY A 83 21.27 5.55 12.58
CA GLY A 83 20.74 6.91 12.63
C GLY A 83 21.37 7.88 11.60
N ARG A 84 21.64 7.42 10.37
CA ARG A 84 22.04 8.25 9.25
C ARG A 84 20.78 8.72 8.52
N SER A 85 20.48 10.01 8.68
CA SER A 85 19.52 10.70 7.83
C SER A 85 19.94 10.63 6.37
N ALA A 86 18.99 10.30 5.48
CA ALA A 86 18.69 10.97 4.21
C ALA A 86 18.34 9.98 3.08
N GLY A 87 17.05 9.72 2.93
CA GLY A 87 16.47 9.05 1.77
C GLY A 87 15.19 8.33 2.15
N VAL A 88 14.12 8.49 1.36
CA VAL A 88 12.97 7.57 1.44
C VAL A 88 13.55 6.17 1.23
N ALA A 89 13.55 5.32 2.25
CA ALA A 89 13.91 3.92 2.06
C ALA A 89 12.98 3.38 0.96
N GLY A 90 13.55 3.08 -0.21
CA GLY A 90 12.77 2.74 -1.39
C GLY A 90 11.79 1.59 -1.08
N LEU A 91 10.53 1.73 -1.50
CA LEU A 91 9.56 0.67 -1.36
C LEU A 91 9.84 -0.43 -2.38
N TRP A 92 10.41 -1.53 -1.93
CA TRP A 92 10.50 -2.73 -2.77
C TRP A 92 9.09 -3.18 -3.10
N CYS A 93 8.78 -3.31 -4.38
CA CYS A 93 7.52 -3.85 -4.82
C CYS A 93 7.73 -4.60 -6.13
N PHE A 94 7.00 -5.69 -6.28
CA PHE A 94 7.16 -6.60 -7.39
C PHE A 94 5.99 -6.50 -8.34
N LEU A 95 6.23 -6.24 -9.63
CA LEU A 95 5.16 -6.15 -10.61
C LEU A 95 4.72 -7.54 -11.09
N ALA A 96 3.40 -7.73 -11.25
CA ALA A 96 2.87 -8.95 -11.85
C ALA A 96 3.33 -9.09 -13.30
N GLN A 97 3.71 -10.31 -13.69
CA GLN A 97 3.86 -10.62 -15.12
C GLN A 97 2.49 -10.66 -15.78
N ALA A 98 2.38 -10.13 -16.99
CA ALA A 98 1.14 -10.17 -17.77
C ALA A 98 0.59 -11.61 -17.84
N GLY A 99 -0.67 -11.79 -17.42
CA GLY A 99 -1.35 -13.10 -17.41
C GLY A 99 -1.04 -14.01 -16.21
N ARG A 100 -0.19 -13.61 -15.26
CA ARG A 100 0.08 -14.37 -14.04
C ARG A 100 -0.33 -13.58 -12.79
N PRO A 101 -1.55 -13.76 -12.28
CA PRO A 101 -1.99 -13.07 -11.06
C PRO A 101 -1.21 -13.57 -9.85
N PHE A 102 -1.01 -12.69 -8.87
CA PHE A 102 -0.41 -13.08 -7.59
C PHE A 102 -1.27 -14.13 -6.86
N PRO A 103 -0.65 -15.09 -6.14
CA PRO A 103 -1.41 -16.02 -5.32
C PRO A 103 -2.14 -15.27 -4.21
N LYS A 104 -3.36 -15.72 -3.90
CA LYS A 104 -4.16 -15.14 -2.82
C LYS A 104 -3.71 -15.71 -1.48
N LEU A 105 -3.08 -14.88 -0.65
CA LEU A 105 -2.74 -15.25 0.72
C LEU A 105 -3.96 -15.05 1.64
N ARG A 106 -4.42 -16.14 2.29
CA ARG A 106 -5.50 -16.09 3.29
C ARG A 106 -4.96 -15.62 4.64
N HIS A 107 -5.82 -14.95 5.40
CA HIS A 107 -5.46 -14.60 6.77
C HIS A 107 -5.39 -15.87 7.62
N GLU A 108 -4.32 -16.01 8.38
CA GLU A 108 -4.07 -17.10 9.32
C GLU A 108 -3.64 -16.46 10.65
N PRO A 109 -4.41 -16.62 11.74
CA PRO A 109 -4.08 -16.03 13.03
C PRO A 109 -2.67 -16.43 13.49
N GLY A 110 -1.86 -15.44 13.88
CA GLY A 110 -0.49 -15.67 14.33
C GLY A 110 0.55 -15.87 13.22
N ARG A 111 0.13 -15.94 11.94
CA ARG A 111 1.05 -16.05 10.80
C ARG A 111 1.00 -14.81 9.92
N LEU A 112 2.16 -14.19 9.73
CA LEU A 112 2.29 -13.03 8.86
C LEU A 112 2.32 -13.46 7.39
N LYS A 113 1.58 -12.72 6.56
CA LYS A 113 1.62 -12.86 5.11
C LYS A 113 2.91 -12.29 4.55
N ALA A 114 3.42 -12.94 3.52
CA ALA A 114 4.69 -12.58 2.90
C ALA A 114 4.63 -11.30 2.03
N PHE A 115 3.47 -10.98 1.45
CA PHE A 115 3.31 -9.77 0.62
C PHE A 115 1.84 -9.33 0.52
N TYR A 116 1.64 -8.03 0.29
CA TYR A 116 0.33 -7.41 0.07
C TYR A 116 0.16 -7.07 -1.41
N VAL A 117 -0.95 -7.50 -2.02
CA VAL A 117 -1.24 -7.20 -3.43
C VAL A 117 -2.08 -5.94 -3.53
N LEU A 118 -1.61 -4.98 -4.32
CA LEU A 118 -2.30 -3.71 -4.57
C LEU A 118 -2.07 -3.19 -5.99
N ASN A 119 -2.83 -2.17 -6.42
CA ASN A 119 -2.47 -1.43 -7.63
C ASN A 119 -1.12 -0.74 -7.39
N ALA A 120 -0.16 -0.89 -8.31
CA ALA A 120 1.18 -0.34 -8.14
C ALA A 120 1.16 1.19 -7.90
N ALA A 121 0.24 1.91 -8.55
CA ALA A 121 0.09 3.35 -8.38
C ALA A 121 -0.30 3.76 -6.95
N SER A 122 -0.89 2.86 -6.15
CA SER A 122 -1.27 3.13 -4.76
C SER A 122 -0.08 3.35 -3.82
N LEU A 123 1.14 3.00 -4.24
CA LEU A 123 2.37 3.25 -3.47
C LEU A 123 2.93 4.66 -3.73
N LEU A 124 2.56 5.31 -4.84
CA LEU A 124 3.08 6.64 -5.19
C LEU A 124 2.79 7.70 -4.11
N PRO A 125 1.57 7.78 -3.52
CA PRO A 125 1.31 8.73 -2.44
C PRO A 125 2.15 8.44 -1.19
N VAL A 126 2.42 7.17 -0.89
CA VAL A 126 3.26 6.79 0.27
C VAL A 126 4.70 7.26 0.06
N LEU A 127 5.25 7.04 -1.14
CA LEU A 127 6.58 7.51 -1.50
C LEU A 127 6.67 9.04 -1.49
N ALA A 128 5.66 9.71 -2.06
CA ALA A 128 5.59 11.17 -2.12
C ALA A 128 5.44 11.80 -0.73
N LEU A 129 4.74 11.13 0.20
CA LEU A 129 4.58 11.59 1.58
C LEU A 129 5.95 11.66 2.30
N GLY A 130 6.92 10.82 1.91
CA GLY A 130 8.30 10.92 2.37
C GLY A 130 8.43 10.81 3.90
N VAL A 131 7.73 9.85 4.50
CA VAL A 131 7.74 9.60 5.95
C VAL A 131 9.16 9.24 6.42
N ARG A 132 9.60 9.86 7.51
CA ARG A 132 10.85 9.56 8.20
C ARG A 132 10.56 8.82 9.51
N SER A 133 11.51 7.98 9.91
CA SER A 133 11.40 7.27 11.19
C SER A 133 11.31 8.26 12.36
N GLY A 134 10.47 7.94 13.34
CA GLY A 134 10.19 8.80 14.49
C GLY A 134 9.08 9.83 14.28
N GLU A 135 8.60 10.07 13.06
CA GLU A 135 7.48 10.99 12.80
C GLU A 135 6.14 10.39 13.24
N ARG A 136 5.20 11.26 13.63
CA ARG A 136 3.78 10.95 13.85
C ARG A 136 3.02 11.12 12.55
N VAL A 137 2.38 10.06 12.09
CA VAL A 137 1.71 10.00 10.80
C VAL A 137 0.23 9.67 10.98
N LEU A 138 -0.64 10.32 10.22
CA LEU A 138 -2.06 10.01 10.13
C LEU A 138 -2.37 9.45 8.74
N ASP A 139 -2.92 8.24 8.66
CA ASP A 139 -3.64 7.76 7.48
C ASP A 139 -5.13 7.99 7.71
N MET A 140 -5.63 9.12 7.20
CA MET A 140 -6.99 9.61 7.51
C MET A 140 -8.12 8.70 6.99
N CYS A 141 -7.85 7.95 5.92
CA CYS A 141 -8.82 7.09 5.22
C CYS A 141 -8.19 5.71 4.96
N ALA A 142 -7.89 5.02 6.06
CA ALA A 142 -6.93 3.93 6.06
C ALA A 142 -7.42 2.63 5.41
N ALA A 143 -8.71 2.29 5.45
CA ALA A 143 -9.13 0.98 4.97
C ALA A 143 -9.13 0.89 3.43
N PRO A 144 -8.74 -0.26 2.84
CA PRO A 144 -8.51 -1.55 3.50
C PRO A 144 -7.07 -1.77 4.03
N GLY A 145 -6.23 -0.73 4.12
CA GLY A 145 -4.92 -0.77 4.77
C GLY A 145 -3.71 -0.77 3.86
N GLY A 146 -3.87 -0.70 2.53
CA GLY A 146 -2.75 -0.78 1.60
C GLY A 146 -1.70 0.34 1.77
N LYS A 147 -2.15 1.58 2.02
CA LYS A 147 -1.24 2.72 2.25
C LYS A 147 -0.66 2.69 3.66
N THR A 148 -1.48 2.41 4.67
CA THR A 148 -1.05 2.16 6.05
C THR A 148 0.09 1.14 6.10
N LEU A 149 -0.07 -0.01 5.42
CA LEU A 149 0.97 -1.02 5.33
C LEU A 149 2.18 -0.52 4.54
N GLY A 150 1.97 0.20 3.43
CA GLY A 150 3.06 0.86 2.70
C GLY A 150 3.95 1.72 3.60
N ILE A 151 3.35 2.57 4.44
CA ILE A 151 4.07 3.42 5.39
C ILE A 151 4.91 2.57 6.35
N LEU A 152 4.33 1.49 6.91
CA LEU A 152 5.04 0.58 7.82
C LEU A 152 6.14 -0.25 7.15
N GLN A 153 6.11 -0.39 5.81
CA GLN A 153 7.17 -1.06 5.05
C GLN A 153 8.30 -0.11 4.64
N CYS A 154 8.08 1.21 4.58
CA CYS A 154 9.12 2.18 4.22
C CYS A 154 9.74 2.93 5.40
N ALA A 155 9.04 3.03 6.53
CA ALA A 155 9.51 3.80 7.69
C ALA A 155 9.09 3.16 9.01
N GLN A 156 9.72 3.61 10.11
CA GLN A 156 9.31 3.28 11.47
C GLN A 156 8.79 4.54 12.17
N PRO A 157 7.52 4.92 11.96
CA PRO A 157 6.94 6.09 12.61
C PRO A 157 6.90 5.90 14.14
N SER A 158 6.95 6.99 14.89
CA SER A 158 6.71 6.92 16.35
C SER A 158 5.25 6.63 16.67
N LEU A 159 4.35 7.06 15.77
CA LEU A 159 2.94 6.73 15.78
C LEU A 159 2.39 6.76 14.36
N LEU A 160 1.66 5.73 13.97
CA LEU A 160 0.80 5.71 12.78
C LEU A 160 -0.66 5.58 13.23
N CYS A 161 -1.40 6.66 13.14
CA CYS A 161 -2.85 6.64 13.36
C CYS A 161 -3.55 6.27 12.06
N ALA A 162 -4.25 5.14 12.04
CA ALA A 162 -5.02 4.66 10.90
C ALA A 162 -6.52 4.87 11.20
N ASN A 163 -7.12 5.90 10.59
CA ASN A 163 -8.52 6.24 10.79
C ASN A 163 -9.41 5.59 9.72
N GLU A 164 -10.49 4.95 10.12
CA GLU A 164 -11.56 4.52 9.22
C GLU A 164 -12.92 4.59 9.95
N PRO A 165 -13.80 5.53 9.60
CA PRO A 165 -15.09 5.68 10.26
C PRO A 165 -16.05 4.51 9.98
N ASP A 166 -16.05 3.98 8.76
CA ASP A 166 -16.93 2.87 8.38
C ASP A 166 -16.52 1.56 9.08
N GLU A 167 -17.45 0.95 9.81
CA GLU A 167 -17.16 -0.23 10.63
C GLU A 167 -16.73 -1.44 9.79
N VAL A 168 -17.41 -1.69 8.66
CA VAL A 168 -17.14 -2.86 7.82
C VAL A 168 -15.76 -2.76 7.18
N ARG A 169 -15.40 -1.57 6.69
CA ARG A 169 -14.09 -1.26 6.15
C ARG A 169 -13.01 -1.29 7.24
N ARG A 170 -13.29 -0.77 8.43
CA ARG A 170 -12.36 -0.81 9.56
C ARG A 170 -12.06 -2.24 10.02
N ARG A 171 -13.05 -3.15 10.00
CA ARG A 171 -12.80 -4.59 10.24
C ARG A 171 -11.83 -5.19 9.21
N ARG A 172 -11.92 -4.77 7.93
CA ARG A 172 -10.95 -5.19 6.90
C ARG A 172 -9.55 -4.63 7.14
N LEU A 173 -9.45 -3.37 7.60
CA LEU A 173 -8.19 -2.76 8.00
C LEU A 173 -7.55 -3.52 9.17
N LEU A 174 -8.31 -3.85 10.21
CA LEU A 174 -7.81 -4.63 11.36
C LEU A 174 -7.30 -6.01 10.93
N LEU A 175 -8.05 -6.72 10.08
CA LEU A 175 -7.62 -8.00 9.51
C LEU A 175 -6.36 -7.87 8.66
N ALA A 176 -6.21 -6.78 7.90
CA ALA A 176 -4.99 -6.50 7.16
C ALA A 176 -3.82 -6.27 8.13
N LEU A 177 -3.98 -5.39 9.12
CA LEU A 177 -2.96 -5.12 10.13
C LEU A 177 -2.51 -6.40 10.85
N GLU A 178 -3.43 -7.24 11.31
CA GLU A 178 -3.11 -8.53 11.94
C GLU A 178 -2.40 -9.50 10.99
N SER A 179 -2.78 -9.49 9.70
CA SER A 179 -2.16 -10.37 8.70
C SER A 179 -0.73 -9.97 8.35
N PHE A 180 -0.31 -8.74 8.59
CA PHE A 180 0.92 -8.19 8.01
C PHE A 180 1.89 -7.62 9.05
N VAL A 181 1.43 -7.27 10.25
CA VAL A 181 2.26 -6.59 11.24
C VAL A 181 2.34 -7.43 12.53
N PRO A 182 3.54 -7.68 13.08
CA PRO A 182 3.69 -8.38 14.35
C PRO A 182 2.90 -7.71 15.46
N ARG A 183 2.34 -8.49 16.39
CA ARG A 183 1.55 -7.96 17.52
C ARG A 183 2.31 -6.93 18.36
N SER A 184 3.62 -7.09 18.52
CA SER A 184 4.47 -6.13 19.23
C SER A 184 4.50 -4.78 18.52
N ALA A 185 4.78 -4.77 17.22
CA ALA A 185 4.80 -3.57 16.39
C ALA A 185 3.42 -2.91 16.26
N LEU A 186 2.34 -3.70 16.18
CA LEU A 186 0.98 -3.15 16.21
C LEU A 186 0.69 -2.38 17.50
N ARG A 187 1.08 -2.94 18.65
CA ARG A 187 0.84 -2.31 19.95
C ARG A 187 1.68 -1.05 20.18
N SER A 188 2.90 -1.00 19.63
CA SER A 188 3.82 0.11 19.87
C SER A 188 3.73 1.22 18.81
N LEU A 189 3.41 0.89 17.55
CA LEU A 189 3.50 1.83 16.44
C LEU A 189 2.14 2.28 15.89
N VAL A 190 1.06 1.48 16.05
CA VAL A 190 -0.19 1.71 15.32
C VAL A 190 -1.36 1.99 16.28
N ALA A 191 -2.07 3.08 16.04
CA ALA A 191 -3.36 3.35 16.64
C ALA A 191 -4.45 3.28 15.56
N VAL A 192 -5.57 2.61 15.83
CA VAL A 192 -6.72 2.57 14.92
C VAL A 192 -7.85 3.41 15.50
N SER A 193 -8.40 4.32 14.70
CA SER A 193 -9.50 5.20 15.11
C SER A 193 -10.68 5.12 14.14
N ALA A 194 -11.84 5.60 14.59
CA ALA A 194 -13.11 5.57 13.88
C ALA A 194 -13.81 6.94 13.99
N ARG A 195 -13.13 7.98 13.52
CA ARG A 195 -13.59 9.37 13.57
C ARG A 195 -13.95 9.86 12.17
N ASP A 196 -14.83 10.86 12.12
CA ASP A 196 -15.00 11.66 10.91
C ASP A 196 -13.69 12.43 10.64
N GLY A 197 -13.16 12.28 9.43
CA GLY A 197 -11.94 12.97 9.01
C GLY A 197 -12.09 14.50 9.03
N CYS A 198 -13.31 15.01 8.84
CA CYS A 198 -13.62 16.44 8.90
C CYS A 198 -13.39 17.03 10.30
N GLU A 199 -13.50 16.23 11.35
CA GLU A 199 -13.39 16.67 12.74
C GLU A 199 -11.97 16.54 13.30
N LEU A 200 -11.13 15.69 12.69
CA LEU A 200 -9.80 15.35 13.22
C LEU A 200 -8.89 16.57 13.36
N GLY A 201 -8.98 17.54 12.44
CA GLY A 201 -8.18 18.77 12.51
C GLY A 201 -8.49 19.62 13.75
N ALA A 202 -9.74 19.65 14.20
CA ALA A 202 -10.16 20.35 15.40
C ALA A 202 -9.84 19.55 16.67
N LEU A 203 -9.98 18.23 16.63
CA LEU A 203 -9.72 17.34 17.77
C LEU A 203 -8.22 17.16 18.07
N GLN A 204 -7.39 17.18 17.02
CA GLN A 204 -5.95 16.88 17.08
C GLN A 204 -5.14 17.92 16.30
N PRO A 205 -5.23 19.21 16.65
CA PRO A 205 -4.52 20.26 15.94
C PRO A 205 -3.01 20.05 16.03
N ALA A 206 -2.30 20.25 14.91
CA ALA A 206 -0.84 20.16 14.80
C ALA A 206 -0.24 18.88 15.42
N SER A 207 -1.00 17.78 15.46
CA SER A 207 -0.60 16.56 16.17
C SER A 207 0.23 15.61 15.31
N TYR A 208 0.19 15.74 13.98
CA TYR A 208 0.88 14.84 13.06
C TYR A 208 1.87 15.63 12.22
N ASP A 209 3.05 15.06 12.02
CA ASP A 209 4.06 15.60 11.12
C ASP A 209 3.64 15.41 9.65
N LYS A 210 2.86 14.35 9.37
CA LYS A 210 2.40 13.95 8.03
C LYS A 210 0.99 13.36 8.07
N VAL A 211 0.23 13.60 7.00
CA VAL A 211 -1.16 13.13 6.80
C VAL A 211 -1.32 12.59 5.38
#